data_AF-A0A4U9D1N9-F1
#
_entry.id   AF-A0A4U9D1N9-F1
#
_cell.length_a   1.000
_cell.length_b   1.000
_cell.length_c   1.000
_cell.angle_alpha   90.00
_cell.angle_beta   90.00
_cell.angle_gamma   90.00
#
_symmetry.space_group_name_H-M   'P 1'
#
loop_
_entity.id
_entity.type
_entity.pdbx_description
1 polymer ?
#
loop_
_entity_poly.entity_id
_entity_poly.type
_entity_poly.pdbx_seq_one_letter_code
_entity_poly.pdbx_strand_id
1 'polypeptide(L)'
;MANYDLVERLNGTFRQLERELQELKLALSRCRLLAARVFELPAVSKDAEHDPLETIQIVQHIGKTALEMALRHYGHLFIQQQSESRSSKAAVRLPGTICLQTSAEEQADLRAKNRQHQRAKSRLRKNHYRRFRPPRRGPL
;
A
#
# COMPACT_ATOMS: atom_id res chain seq x y z
N MET A 1 31.53 0.68 8.62
CA MET A 1 31.14 1.54 7.49
C MET A 1 30.10 0.91 6.54
N ALA A 2 30.15 -0.38 6.20
CA ALA A 2 29.16 -1.01 5.28
C ALA A 2 27.69 -1.04 5.78
N ASN A 3 27.46 -0.99 7.10
CA ASN A 3 26.11 -1.04 7.69
C ASN A 3 25.37 0.31 7.60
N TYR A 4 26.10 1.43 7.59
CA TYR A 4 25.54 2.79 7.43
C TYR A 4 25.01 3.02 6.01
N ASP A 5 25.76 2.60 4.99
CA ASP A 5 25.33 2.66 3.57
C ASP A 5 24.03 1.88 3.33
N LEU A 6 23.86 0.71 3.98
CA LEU A 6 22.64 -0.08 3.83
C LEU A 6 21.40 0.58 4.44
N VAL A 7 21.54 1.23 5.61
CA VAL A 7 20.45 1.99 6.25
C VAL A 7 20.08 3.21 5.41
N GLU A 8 21.08 3.92 4.89
CA GLU A 8 20.87 5.07 4.02
C GLU A 8 20.15 4.68 2.71
N ARG A 9 20.55 3.57 2.09
CA ARG A 9 19.86 3.00 0.92
C ARG A 9 18.42 2.59 1.24
N LEU A 10 18.17 2.01 2.42
CA LEU A 10 16.81 1.62 2.81
C LEU A 10 15.91 2.85 2.98
N ASN A 11 16.38 3.87 3.70
CA ASN A 11 15.65 5.12 3.90
C ASN A 11 15.47 5.90 2.59
N GLY A 12 16.51 5.94 1.75
CA GLY A 12 16.45 6.57 0.44
C GLY A 12 15.44 5.90 -0.50
N THR A 13 15.45 4.57 -0.55
CA THR A 13 14.47 3.82 -1.35
C THR A 13 13.04 3.94 -0.82
N PHE A 14 12.86 4.04 0.50
CA PHE A 14 11.55 4.27 1.11
C PHE A 14 11.00 5.67 0.80
N ARG A 15 11.79 6.73 1.00
CA ARG A 15 11.40 8.11 0.63
C ARG A 15 11.08 8.25 -0.85
N GLN A 16 11.83 7.55 -1.71
CA GLN A 16 11.56 7.53 -3.14
C GLN A 16 10.19 6.89 -3.45
N LEU A 17 9.88 5.78 -2.79
CA LEU A 17 8.59 5.10 -2.93
C LEU A 17 7.44 5.99 -2.49
N GLU A 18 7.58 6.72 -1.38
CA GLU A 18 6.56 7.68 -0.90
C GLU A 18 6.28 8.79 -1.91
N ARG A 19 7.34 9.39 -2.48
CA ARG A 19 7.20 10.44 -3.51
C ARG A 19 6.50 9.92 -4.76
N GLU A 20 6.96 8.80 -5.31
CA GLU A 20 6.35 8.17 -6.50
C GLU A 20 4.87 7.82 -6.26
N LEU A 21 4.55 7.37 -5.05
CA LEU A 21 3.18 7.08 -4.67
C LEU A 21 2.32 8.36 -4.59
N GLN A 22 2.86 9.44 -4.02
CA GLN A 22 2.16 10.72 -3.93
C GLN A 22 1.90 11.32 -5.32
N GLU A 23 2.88 11.25 -6.22
CA GLU A 23 2.74 11.68 -7.62
C GLU A 23 1.69 10.86 -8.36
N LEU A 24 1.70 9.53 -8.19
CA LEU A 24 0.67 8.66 -8.77
C LEU A 24 -0.72 8.99 -8.23
N LYS A 25 -0.86 9.21 -6.92
CA LYS A 25 -2.14 9.59 -6.30
C LYS A 25 -2.66 10.92 -6.85
N LEU A 26 -1.80 11.91 -6.99
CA LEU A 26 -2.16 13.22 -7.54
C LEU A 26 -2.56 13.13 -9.03
N ALA A 27 -1.88 12.28 -9.80
CA ALA A 27 -2.24 12.04 -11.19
C ALA A 27 -3.62 11.37 -11.29
N LEU A 28 -3.88 10.34 -10.47
CA LEU A 28 -5.17 9.65 -10.42
C LEU A 28 -6.32 10.56 -9.96
N SER A 29 -6.08 11.48 -9.04
CA SER A 29 -7.12 12.40 -8.55
C SER A 29 -7.52 13.48 -9.56
N ARG A 30 -6.68 13.74 -10.57
CA ARG A 30 -6.97 14.68 -11.66
C ARG A 30 -7.79 14.04 -12.78
N CYS A 31 -7.77 12.72 -12.90
CA CYS A 31 -8.56 12.01 -13.89
C CYS A 31 -10.06 12.08 -13.56
N ARG A 32 -10.90 12.11 -14.60
CA ARG A 32 -12.35 12.10 -14.41
C ARG A 32 -12.81 10.73 -13.91
N LEU A 33 -13.55 10.72 -12.81
CA LEU A 33 -14.13 9.50 -12.25
C LEU A 33 -15.32 9.03 -13.10
N LEU A 34 -15.26 7.80 -13.60
CA LEU A 34 -16.39 7.14 -14.29
C LEU A 34 -17.24 6.35 -13.30
N ALA A 35 -16.58 5.52 -12.49
CA ALA A 35 -17.21 4.73 -11.44
C ALA A 35 -16.17 4.42 -10.37
N ALA A 36 -16.57 4.36 -9.12
CA ALA A 36 -15.76 3.77 -8.06
C ALA A 36 -16.64 3.05 -7.06
N ARG A 37 -16.14 1.93 -6.57
CA ARG A 37 -16.79 1.10 -5.58
C ARG A 37 -15.73 0.44 -4.73
N VAL A 38 -15.76 0.72 -3.44
CA VAL A 38 -14.87 0.10 -2.45
C VAL A 38 -15.70 -0.45 -1.31
N PHE A 39 -15.19 -1.50 -0.68
CA PHE A 39 -15.83 -2.17 0.43
C PHE A 39 -14.90 -2.09 1.62
N GLU A 40 -15.33 -1.35 2.63
CA GLU A 40 -14.63 -1.24 3.89
C GLU A 40 -14.93 -2.46 4.76
N LEU A 41 -13.86 -3.09 5.25
CA LEU A 41 -13.94 -4.19 6.21
C LEU A 41 -13.86 -3.64 7.64
N PRO A 42 -14.52 -4.32 8.60
CA PRO A 42 -14.52 -3.91 9.99
C PRO A 42 -13.10 -3.99 10.56
N ALA A 43 -12.79 -3.13 11.51
CA ALA A 43 -11.50 -3.16 12.19
C ALA A 43 -11.42 -4.41 13.07
N VAL A 44 -10.33 -5.17 12.92
CA VAL A 44 -10.02 -6.30 13.80
C VAL A 44 -9.22 -5.76 14.99
N SER A 45 -9.79 -5.87 16.19
CA SER A 45 -9.09 -5.56 17.45
C SER A 45 -8.04 -6.63 17.74
N LYS A 46 -7.01 -6.28 18.53
CA LYS A 46 -5.97 -7.23 18.95
C LYS A 46 -6.54 -8.43 19.71
N ASP A 47 -7.65 -8.24 20.42
CA ASP A 47 -8.29 -9.27 21.23
C ASP A 47 -9.09 -10.28 20.39
N ALA A 48 -9.50 -9.91 19.17
CA ALA A 48 -10.26 -10.76 18.23
C ALA A 48 -9.38 -11.35 17.11
N GLU A 49 -8.05 -11.33 17.26
CA GLU A 49 -7.10 -11.74 16.21
C GLU A 49 -7.16 -13.24 15.89
N HIS A 50 -7.64 -14.06 16.84
CA HIS A 50 -7.76 -15.50 16.72
C HIS A 50 -9.20 -16.01 16.57
N ASP A 51 -10.18 -15.12 16.59
CA ASP A 51 -11.58 -15.52 16.50
C ASP A 51 -11.93 -15.96 15.07
N PRO A 52 -12.69 -17.07 14.91
CA PRO A 52 -13.17 -17.49 13.62
C PRO A 52 -14.11 -16.43 13.03
N LEU A 53 -13.75 -15.89 11.87
CA LEU A 53 -14.55 -14.94 11.12
C LEU A 53 -15.60 -15.67 10.27
N GLU A 54 -16.73 -16.03 10.88
CA GLU A 54 -17.83 -16.71 10.17
C GLU A 54 -18.61 -15.76 9.25
N THR A 55 -18.75 -14.49 9.64
CA THR A 55 -19.43 -13.46 8.84
C THR A 55 -18.65 -12.15 8.90
N ILE A 56 -18.46 -11.50 7.74
CA ILE A 56 -17.77 -10.20 7.64
C ILE A 56 -18.78 -9.17 7.12
N GLN A 57 -19.19 -8.26 7.99
CA GLN A 57 -20.05 -7.14 7.59
C GLN A 57 -19.21 -6.12 6.79
N ILE A 58 -19.58 -5.89 5.54
CA ILE A 58 -18.87 -4.94 4.66
C ILE A 58 -19.68 -3.66 4.50
N VAL A 59 -19.00 -2.51 4.55
CA VAL A 59 -19.62 -1.21 4.24
C VAL A 59 -19.22 -0.80 2.83
N GLN A 60 -20.22 -0.61 1.97
CA GLN A 60 -19.98 -0.20 0.59
C GLN A 60 -19.91 1.33 0.49
N HIS A 61 -18.85 1.81 -0.16
CA HIS A 61 -18.70 3.21 -0.54
C HIS A 61 -18.65 3.32 -2.06
N ILE A 62 -19.28 4.35 -2.62
CA ILE A 62 -19.37 4.58 -4.07
C ILE A 62 -18.97 6.00 -4.46
N GLY A 63 -18.63 6.18 -5.73
CA GLY A 63 -18.36 7.51 -6.30
C GLY A 63 -17.12 8.18 -5.69
N LYS A 64 -17.21 9.48 -5.39
CA LYS A 64 -16.07 10.28 -4.90
C LYS A 64 -15.54 9.78 -3.55
N THR A 65 -16.43 9.40 -2.63
CA THR A 65 -16.04 8.84 -1.33
C THR A 65 -15.18 7.60 -1.50
N ALA A 66 -15.55 6.70 -2.43
CA ALA A 66 -14.76 5.51 -2.73
C ALA A 66 -13.37 5.85 -3.29
N LEU A 67 -13.27 6.86 -4.15
CA LEU A 67 -11.99 7.34 -4.69
C LEU A 67 -11.09 7.89 -3.59
N GLU A 68 -11.62 8.77 -2.73
CA GLU A 68 -10.87 9.37 -1.62
C GLU A 68 -10.37 8.31 -0.63
N MET A 69 -11.24 7.36 -0.26
CA MET A 69 -10.87 6.24 0.61
C MET A 69 -9.77 5.38 0.01
N ALA A 70 -9.84 5.04 -1.27
CA ALA A 70 -8.82 4.27 -1.94
C ALA A 70 -7.48 5.03 -2.02
N LEU A 71 -7.49 6.32 -2.38
CA LEU A 71 -6.28 7.14 -2.42
C LEU A 71 -5.65 7.29 -1.03
N ARG A 72 -6.47 7.46 0.02
CA ARG A 72 -6.01 7.46 1.41
C ARG A 72 -5.40 6.10 1.78
N HIS A 73 -6.09 5.00 1.43
CA HIS A 73 -5.64 3.64 1.72
C HIS A 73 -4.28 3.31 1.10
N TYR A 74 -4.00 3.77 -0.13
CA TYR A 74 -2.68 3.57 -0.73
C TYR A 74 -1.55 4.22 0.07
N GLY A 75 -1.81 5.37 0.71
CA GLY A 75 -0.84 6.07 1.56
C GLY A 75 -0.71 5.51 2.97
N HIS A 76 -1.46 4.45 3.29
CA HIS A 76 -1.48 3.84 4.62
C HIS A 76 -0.26 2.92 4.82
N LEU A 77 0.93 3.52 4.91
CA LEU A 77 2.21 2.81 4.94
C LEU A 77 2.77 2.59 6.35
N PHE A 78 2.23 3.29 7.35
CA PHE A 78 2.78 3.32 8.71
C PHE A 78 1.75 2.91 9.75
N ILE A 79 2.21 2.19 10.78
CA ILE A 79 1.37 1.78 11.91
C ILE A 79 0.94 2.99 12.75
N GLN A 80 1.72 4.08 12.79
CA GLN A 80 1.32 5.32 13.48
C GLN A 80 0.07 5.99 12.88
N GLN A 81 -0.33 5.59 11.66
CA GLN A 81 -1.56 6.06 11.02
C GLN A 81 -2.80 5.25 11.47
N GLN A 82 -2.61 4.28 12.37
CA GLN A 82 -3.64 3.46 13.00
C GLN A 82 -3.74 3.78 14.48
N SER A 83 -4.95 3.69 15.03
CA SER A 83 -5.18 3.71 16.46
C SER A 83 -4.46 2.52 17.13
N GLU A 84 -3.83 2.75 18.29
CA GLU A 84 -3.04 1.74 19.02
C GLU A 84 -3.83 0.47 19.40
N SER A 85 -5.16 0.57 19.43
CA SER A 85 -6.10 -0.52 19.70
C SER A 85 -6.31 -1.49 18.51
N ARG A 86 -5.84 -1.15 17.31
CA ARG A 86 -6.01 -1.98 16.09
C ARG A 86 -4.88 -3.01 15.95
N SER A 87 -5.18 -4.22 15.50
CA SER A 87 -4.14 -5.25 15.28
C SER A 87 -3.18 -4.81 14.18
N SER A 88 -1.88 -4.90 14.47
CA SER A 88 -0.79 -4.67 13.52
C SER A 88 -0.41 -5.92 12.71
N LYS A 89 -1.02 -7.07 13.01
CA LYS A 89 -0.83 -8.34 12.29
C LYS A 89 -1.94 -8.57 11.27
N ALA A 90 -3.15 -8.08 11.54
CA ALA A 90 -4.25 -8.10 10.59
C ALA A 90 -4.03 -7.04 9.49
N ALA A 91 -3.96 -7.47 8.23
CA ALA A 91 -3.84 -6.52 7.12
C ALA A 91 -5.12 -5.68 7.00
N VAL A 92 -4.98 -4.35 7.00
CA VAL A 92 -6.07 -3.44 6.62
C VAL A 92 -6.32 -3.65 5.13
N ARG A 93 -7.51 -4.12 4.76
CA ARG A 93 -7.89 -4.40 3.38
C ARG A 93 -9.05 -3.49 2.98
N LEU A 94 -8.94 -2.90 1.80
CA LEU A 94 -10.00 -2.13 1.16
C LEU A 94 -10.21 -2.68 -0.26
N PRO A 95 -10.91 -3.82 -0.42
CA PRO A 95 -11.23 -4.37 -1.73
C PRO A 95 -12.15 -3.42 -2.50
N GLY A 96 -11.97 -3.35 -3.82
CA GLY A 96 -12.76 -2.48 -4.67
C GLY A 96 -12.09 -2.20 -6.01
N THR A 97 -12.77 -1.40 -6.83
CA THR A 97 -12.27 -0.92 -8.11
C THR A 97 -12.58 0.56 -8.31
N ILE A 98 -11.73 1.23 -9.06
CA ILE A 98 -11.88 2.62 -9.49
C ILE A 98 -11.67 2.64 -11.00
N CYS A 99 -12.66 3.14 -11.71
CA CYS A 99 -12.65 3.35 -13.14
C CYS A 99 -12.51 4.85 -13.42
N LEU A 100 -11.41 5.22 -14.05
CA LEU A 100 -11.09 6.60 -14.42
C LEU A 100 -11.12 6.73 -15.94
N GLN A 101 -11.60 7.86 -16.42
CA GLN A 101 -11.47 8.24 -17.81
C GLN A 101 -10.09 8.84 -18.04
N THR A 102 -9.40 8.36 -19.08
CA THR A 102 -8.05 8.79 -19.45
C THR A 102 -7.91 8.82 -20.97
N SER A 103 -7.17 9.77 -21.51
CA SER A 103 -6.66 9.69 -22.88
C SER A 103 -5.61 8.56 -23.01
N ALA A 104 -5.22 8.21 -24.24
CA ALA A 104 -4.17 7.21 -24.46
C ALA A 104 -2.81 7.63 -23.87
N GLU A 105 -2.49 8.92 -23.95
CA GLU A 105 -1.25 9.50 -23.40
C GLU A 105 -1.27 9.46 -21.86
N GLU A 106 -2.38 9.91 -21.25
CA GLU A 106 -2.56 9.86 -19.80
C GLU A 106 -2.50 8.43 -19.26
N GLN A 107 -3.13 7.49 -19.98
CA GLN A 107 -3.09 6.08 -19.62
C GLN A 107 -1.66 5.53 -19.64
N ALA A 108 -0.87 5.89 -20.65
CA ALA A 108 0.52 5.46 -20.78
C ALA A 108 1.39 6.02 -19.64
N ASP A 109 1.23 7.30 -19.31
CA ASP A 109 1.92 7.97 -18.19
C ASP A 109 1.56 7.34 -16.84
N LEU A 110 0.27 7.15 -16.55
CA LEU A 110 -0.19 6.50 -15.32
C LEU A 110 0.34 5.06 -15.19
N ARG A 111 0.37 4.30 -16.30
CA ARG A 111 0.96 2.95 -16.31
C ARG A 111 2.47 2.98 -16.08
N ALA A 112 3.18 3.99 -16.59
CA ALA A 112 4.61 4.16 -16.34
C ALA A 112 4.87 4.46 -14.85
N LYS A 113 4.15 5.42 -14.27
CA LYS A 113 4.23 5.77 -12.84
C LYS A 113 3.90 4.59 -11.92
N ASN A 114 2.85 3.83 -12.23
CA ASN A 114 2.51 2.62 -11.47
C ASN A 114 3.64 1.59 -11.53
N ARG A 115 4.20 1.31 -12.73
CA ARG A 115 5.34 0.40 -12.88
C ARG A 115 6.57 0.86 -12.11
N GLN A 116 6.85 2.16 -12.07
CA GLN A 116 7.98 2.72 -11.32
C GLN A 116 7.80 2.45 -9.81
N HIS A 117 6.64 2.79 -9.26
CA HIS A 117 6.31 2.53 -7.87
C HIS A 117 6.38 1.03 -7.50
N GLN A 118 5.92 0.13 -8.38
CA GLN A 118 6.04 -1.32 -8.15
C GLN A 118 7.50 -1.82 -8.20
N ARG A 119 8.34 -1.21 -9.05
CA ARG A 119 9.79 -1.48 -9.06
C ARG A 119 10.45 -1.00 -7.77
N ALA A 120 10.10 0.19 -7.27
CA ALA A 120 10.59 0.70 -6.00
C ALA A 120 10.21 -0.22 -4.82
N LYS A 121 8.94 -0.66 -4.75
CA LYS A 121 8.47 -1.67 -3.79
C LYS A 121 9.29 -2.96 -3.83
N SER A 122 9.54 -3.46 -5.04
CA SER A 122 10.33 -4.68 -5.24
C SER A 122 11.79 -4.53 -4.79
N ARG A 123 12.40 -3.35 -5.01
CA ARG A 123 13.76 -3.03 -4.54
C ARG A 123 13.82 -2.95 -3.01
N LEU A 124 12.85 -2.29 -2.38
CA LEU A 124 12.76 -2.20 -0.93
C LEU A 124 12.68 -3.61 -0.30
N ARG A 125 11.84 -4.48 -0.85
CA ARG A 125 11.73 -5.88 -0.41
C ARG A 125 13.05 -6.65 -0.54
N LYS A 126 13.78 -6.48 -1.65
CA LYS A 126 15.10 -7.10 -1.87
C LYS A 126 16.14 -6.58 -0.87
N ASN A 127 16.18 -5.28 -0.61
CA ASN A 127 17.09 -4.67 0.35
C ASN A 127 16.82 -5.15 1.77
N HIS A 128 15.55 -5.26 2.16
CA HIS A 128 15.15 -5.82 3.44
C HIS A 128 15.61 -7.28 3.59
N TYR A 129 15.36 -8.12 2.59
CA TYR A 129 15.76 -9.54 2.61
C TYR A 129 17.29 -9.73 2.68
N ARG A 130 18.07 -8.84 2.05
CA ARG A 130 19.54 -8.86 2.14
C ARG A 130 20.06 -8.52 3.53
N ARG A 131 19.38 -7.64 4.27
CA ARG A 131 19.76 -7.24 5.63
C ARG A 131 19.41 -8.28 6.68
N PHE A 132 18.25 -8.93 6.54
CA PHE A 132 17.70 -9.86 7.54
C PHE A 132 17.76 -11.33 7.13
N ARG A 133 18.65 -11.68 6.18
CA ARG A 133 18.85 -13.07 5.78
C ARG A 133 19.34 -13.86 7.02
N PRO A 134 18.64 -14.93 7.46
CA PRO A 134 19.15 -15.77 8.53
C PRO A 134 20.48 -16.40 8.08
N PRO A 135 21.46 -16.57 8.99
CA PRO A 135 22.68 -17.29 8.66
C PRO A 135 22.30 -18.68 8.15
N ARG A 136 22.85 -19.09 6.99
CA ARG A 136 22.72 -20.47 6.53
C ARG A 136 23.29 -21.36 7.63
N ARG A 137 22.45 -22.11 8.35
CA ARG A 137 22.93 -23.27 9.10
C ARG A 137 23.62 -24.18 8.08
N GLY A 138 24.94 -24.29 8.19
CA GLY A 138 25.72 -25.24 7.39
C GLY A 138 25.24 -26.67 7.69
N PRO A 139 25.47 -27.62 6.78
CA PRO A 139 25.16 -29.01 7.04
C PRO A 139 25.95 -29.48 8.27
N LEU A 140 25.25 -30.19 9.17
CA LEU A 140 25.81 -30.89 10.33
C LEU A 140 26.77 -32.00 9.88
#